data_AF-A0A6S7I1D4-F1
#
_entry.id   AF-A0A6S7I1D4-F1
#
_cell.length_a   1.000
_cell.length_b   1.000
_cell.length_c   1.000
_cell.angle_alpha   90.00
_cell.angle_beta   90.00
_cell.angle_gamma   90.00
#
_symmetry.space_group_name_H-M   'P 1'
#
loop_
_entity.id
_entity.type
_entity.pdbx_description
1 polymer ?
#
loop_
_entity_poly.entity_id
_entity_poly.type
_entity_poly.pdbx_seq_one_letter_code
_entity_poly.pdbx_strand_id
1 'polypeptide(L)'
;YDDPNATVSSILDECKQLGITADFPPSKLKTGSGEQVCYLLDCLVDESLKIKRFTWNRPVIPEEEMEEEAIGDDDAEVTVNKVEEEMIEEEEEAEEDEVYMDLEALKNQSSRQDESNKPDSVLESTVDAAEWKLEVERVLPMLKVHIRSDNKDWRNHHEQMQQHSEGIKETLTETKGYLDKLQLEISKTLEKISSREKYVNNQLEQLLSEYRGLQDNLAETKERYRQGSGGVTQLTKSLAQITEELESVKAQMDERGTNMTDSGPLVRIKQALTRLKSDVSQMELRIGVVEQSLTNARLRDKNALQENMQATTTDSHFGDYKVF
;
A
#
# COMPACT_ATOMS: atom_id res chain seq x y z
N TYR A 1 -10.37 -20.91 -9.56
CA TYR A 1 -10.67 -19.47 -9.61
C TYR A 1 -12.18 -19.39 -9.51
N ASP A 2 -12.72 -19.08 -8.35
CA ASP A 2 -14.18 -18.98 -8.16
C ASP A 2 -14.72 -17.81 -8.97
N ASP A 3 -15.86 -18.02 -9.65
CA ASP A 3 -16.53 -16.97 -10.40
C ASP A 3 -16.96 -15.86 -9.42
N PRO A 4 -16.47 -14.61 -9.58
CA PRO A 4 -16.82 -13.51 -8.69
C PRO A 4 -18.33 -13.28 -8.56
N ASN A 5 -19.12 -13.62 -9.59
CA ASN A 5 -20.57 -13.49 -9.52
C ASN A 5 -21.20 -14.59 -8.65
N ALA A 6 -20.63 -15.79 -8.63
CA ALA A 6 -21.08 -16.90 -7.78
C ALA A 6 -20.76 -16.59 -6.30
N THR A 7 -19.58 -16.05 -6.01
CA THR A 7 -19.21 -15.63 -4.64
C THR A 7 -20.11 -14.51 -4.13
N VAL A 8 -20.37 -13.48 -4.94
CA VAL A 8 -21.27 -12.36 -4.56
C VAL A 8 -22.71 -12.85 -4.32
N SER A 9 -23.21 -13.78 -5.14
CA SER A 9 -24.55 -14.35 -4.96
C SER A 9 -24.63 -15.18 -3.67
N SER A 10 -23.60 -15.98 -3.38
CA SER A 10 -23.53 -16.77 -2.15
C SER A 10 -23.47 -15.89 -0.89
N ILE A 11 -22.74 -14.76 -0.94
CA ILE A 11 -22.69 -13.79 0.16
C ILE A 11 -24.08 -13.16 0.40
N LEU A 12 -24.78 -12.76 -0.66
CA LEU A 12 -26.13 -12.20 -0.56
C LEU A 12 -27.15 -13.20 -0.01
N ASP A 13 -27.04 -14.48 -0.37
CA ASP A 13 -27.93 -15.53 0.12
C ASP A 13 -27.69 -15.85 1.61
N GLU A 14 -26.43 -15.86 2.06
CA GLU A 14 -26.08 -15.96 3.49
C GLU A 14 -26.56 -14.73 4.28
N CYS A 15 -26.43 -13.52 3.74
CA CYS A 15 -26.91 -12.30 4.39
C CYS A 15 -28.45 -12.29 4.54
N LYS A 16 -29.18 -12.84 3.56
CA LYS A 16 -30.64 -13.04 3.67
C LYS A 16 -31.02 -14.05 4.75
N GLN A 17 -30.25 -15.14 4.89
CA GLN A 17 -30.47 -16.13 5.96
C GLN A 17 -30.26 -15.53 7.35
N LEU A 18 -29.35 -14.57 7.48
CA LEU A 18 -29.10 -13.82 8.71
C LEU A 18 -30.11 -12.68 8.94
N GLY A 19 -31.08 -12.47 8.05
CA GLY A 19 -32.12 -11.46 8.19
C GLY A 19 -31.70 -10.03 7.82
N ILE A 20 -30.55 -9.86 7.15
CA ILE A 20 -30.04 -8.55 6.71
C ILE A 20 -30.69 -8.21 5.36
N THR A 21 -31.47 -7.13 5.30
CA THR A 21 -32.14 -6.67 4.07
C THR A 21 -31.17 -5.90 3.16
N ALA A 22 -30.53 -6.61 2.23
CA ALA A 22 -29.69 -5.99 1.21
C ALA A 22 -30.54 -5.52 0.01
N ASP A 23 -31.01 -4.27 0.02
CA ASP A 23 -31.78 -3.65 -1.08
C ASP A 23 -30.86 -3.00 -2.13
N PHE A 24 -29.93 -3.76 -2.69
CA PHE A 24 -29.07 -3.28 -3.77
C PHE A 24 -28.67 -4.39 -4.75
N PRO A 25 -28.44 -4.06 -6.03
CA PRO A 25 -28.14 -5.05 -7.06
C PRO A 25 -26.75 -5.68 -6.86
N PRO A 26 -26.57 -7.00 -7.17
CA PRO A 26 -25.31 -7.71 -7.01
C PRO A 26 -24.10 -7.08 -7.74
N SER A 27 -24.36 -6.28 -8.78
CA SER A 27 -23.32 -5.55 -9.51
C SER A 27 -22.54 -4.56 -8.64
N LYS A 28 -23.12 -4.06 -7.55
CA LYS A 28 -22.50 -3.08 -6.63
C LYS A 28 -21.56 -3.73 -5.62
N LEU A 29 -21.68 -5.03 -5.35
CA LEU A 29 -20.75 -5.80 -4.50
C LEU A 29 -19.52 -6.29 -5.27
N LYS A 30 -19.62 -6.35 -6.62
CA LYS A 30 -18.55 -6.84 -7.48
C LYS A 30 -17.31 -5.95 -7.47
N THR A 31 -17.44 -4.67 -7.15
CA THR A 31 -16.32 -3.73 -7.05
C THR A 31 -15.43 -3.99 -5.83
N GLY A 32 -15.91 -4.76 -4.84
CA GLY A 32 -15.14 -5.10 -3.63
C GLY A 32 -14.88 -3.93 -2.67
N SER A 33 -15.32 -2.72 -3.05
CA SER A 33 -15.24 -1.50 -2.26
C SER A 33 -16.41 -0.58 -2.61
N GLY A 34 -16.87 0.18 -1.61
CA GLY A 34 -18.01 1.08 -1.73
C GLY A 34 -18.91 1.03 -0.49
N GLU A 35 -19.80 2.01 -0.39
CA GLU A 35 -20.76 2.18 0.71
C GLU A 35 -21.60 0.92 0.95
N GLN A 36 -22.06 0.27 -0.12
CA GLN A 36 -22.89 -0.94 -0.03
C GLN A 36 -22.11 -2.16 0.49
N VAL A 37 -20.81 -2.23 0.21
CA VAL A 37 -19.92 -3.28 0.75
C VAL A 37 -19.65 -3.01 2.23
N CYS A 38 -19.35 -1.77 2.60
CA CYS A 38 -19.13 -1.37 3.99
C CYS A 38 -20.38 -1.59 4.85
N TYR A 39 -21.56 -1.22 4.36
CA TYR A 39 -22.83 -1.45 5.04
C TYR A 39 -23.07 -2.93 5.31
N LEU A 40 -22.82 -3.79 4.32
CA LEU A 40 -22.98 -5.23 4.48
C LEU A 40 -21.98 -5.80 5.51
N LEU A 41 -20.73 -5.33 5.47
CA LEU A 41 -19.71 -5.73 6.43
C LEU A 41 -20.04 -5.27 7.85
N ASP A 42 -20.55 -4.06 8.03
CA ASP A 42 -20.95 -3.52 9.33
C ASP A 42 -22.09 -4.35 9.93
N CYS A 43 -23.13 -4.64 9.14
CA CYS A 43 -24.24 -5.51 9.57
C CYS A 43 -23.77 -6.94 9.92
N LEU A 44 -22.87 -7.52 9.14
CA LEU A 44 -22.30 -8.84 9.42
C LEU A 44 -21.41 -8.83 10.66
N VAL A 45 -20.65 -7.76 10.88
CA VAL A 45 -19.84 -7.57 12.08
C VAL A 45 -20.75 -7.46 13.30
N ASP A 46 -21.82 -6.67 13.24
CA ASP A 46 -22.80 -6.55 14.32
C ASP A 46 -23.44 -7.90 14.69
N GLU A 47 -23.88 -8.67 13.70
CA GLU A 47 -24.41 -10.02 13.95
C GLU A 47 -23.33 -10.96 14.53
N SER A 48 -22.09 -10.86 14.05
CA SER A 48 -20.98 -11.65 14.60
C SER A 48 -20.63 -11.26 16.05
N LEU A 49 -20.75 -9.98 16.39
CA LEU A 49 -20.52 -9.44 17.73
C LEU A 49 -21.65 -9.86 18.68
N LYS A 50 -22.90 -9.91 18.20
CA LYS A 50 -24.05 -10.48 18.93
C LYS A 50 -23.84 -11.95 19.26
N ILE A 51 -23.41 -12.77 18.29
CA ILE A 51 -23.12 -14.20 18.50
C ILE A 51 -21.99 -14.39 19.51
N LYS A 52 -20.93 -13.58 19.40
CA LYS A 52 -19.79 -13.62 20.32
C LYS A 52 -20.08 -13.01 21.70
N ARG A 53 -21.28 -12.43 21.91
CA ARG A 53 -21.65 -11.64 23.11
C ARG A 53 -20.55 -10.64 23.47
N PHE A 54 -20.02 -9.95 22.46
CA PHE A 54 -18.94 -9.02 22.65
C PHE A 54 -19.44 -7.84 23.49
N THR A 55 -18.86 -7.67 24.67
CA THR A 55 -19.05 -6.49 25.50
C THR A 55 -17.85 -5.58 25.30
N TRP A 56 -18.12 -4.31 25.01
CA TRP A 56 -17.08 -3.28 25.03
C TRP A 56 -16.50 -3.23 26.44
N ASN A 57 -15.27 -3.72 26.60
CA ASN A 57 -14.54 -3.55 27.85
C ASN A 57 -14.32 -2.05 28.06
N ARG A 58 -14.62 -1.58 29.28
CA ARG A 58 -14.35 -0.19 29.66
C ARG A 58 -12.88 0.11 29.33
N PRO A 59 -12.59 1.20 28.61
CA PRO A 59 -11.21 1.58 28.32
C PRO A 59 -10.43 1.59 29.63
N VAL A 60 -9.40 0.75 29.73
CA VAL A 60 -8.45 0.82 30.83
C VAL A 60 -7.57 2.01 30.52
N ILE A 61 -7.99 3.19 31.01
CA ILE A 61 -7.15 4.37 31.04
C ILE A 61 -6.02 4.02 32.02
N PRO A 62 -4.75 3.97 31.57
CA PRO A 62 -3.64 3.78 32.49
C PRO A 62 -3.69 4.89 33.54
N GLU A 63 -3.66 4.55 34.82
CA GLU A 63 -3.52 5.54 35.90
C GLU A 63 -2.16 6.22 35.71
N GLU A 64 -2.15 7.39 35.07
CA GLU A 64 -1.10 8.38 35.29
C GLU A 64 -1.22 8.79 36.77
N GLU A 65 -0.12 8.71 37.52
CA GLU A 65 -0.02 9.21 38.89
C GLU A 65 -0.46 10.67 38.91
N MET A 66 -1.73 10.91 39.25
CA MET A 66 -2.23 12.26 39.49
C MET A 66 -1.68 12.70 40.84
N GLU A 67 -0.63 13.52 40.80
CA GLU A 67 -0.41 14.49 41.87
C GLU A 67 -1.70 15.30 42.04
N GLU A 68 -2.22 15.32 43.28
CA GLU A 68 -3.38 16.11 43.68
C GLU A 68 -3.13 17.60 43.40
N GLU A 69 -3.51 18.09 42.21
CA GLU A 69 -3.83 19.50 42.03
C GLU A 69 -5.33 19.67 42.23
N ALA A 70 -5.65 20.39 43.31
CA ALA A 70 -6.99 20.75 43.72
C ALA A 70 -7.80 21.30 42.54
N ILE A 71 -8.89 20.60 42.20
CA ILE A 71 -9.95 21.09 41.33
C ILE A 71 -10.61 22.26 42.07
N GLY A 72 -10.24 23.47 41.68
CA GLY A 72 -11.07 24.66 41.87
C GLY A 72 -12.20 24.61 40.85
N ASP A 73 -13.40 24.39 41.38
CA ASP A 73 -14.71 24.53 40.77
C ASP A 73 -14.78 25.77 39.84
N ASP A 74 -14.90 25.56 38.53
CA ASP A 74 -15.25 26.62 37.55
C ASP A 74 -16.45 26.14 36.72
N ASP A 75 -17.58 26.07 37.41
CA ASP A 75 -18.91 25.90 36.82
C ASP A 75 -19.37 27.25 36.26
N ALA A 76 -19.06 27.49 34.99
CA ALA A 76 -19.61 28.61 34.22
C ALA A 76 -19.70 28.24 32.72
N GLU A 77 -20.52 27.24 32.41
CA GLU A 77 -20.98 27.02 31.03
C GLU A 77 -21.87 28.20 30.58
N VAL A 78 -21.27 29.18 29.89
CA VAL A 78 -22.01 30.23 29.16
C VAL A 78 -22.65 29.59 27.93
N THR A 79 -23.91 29.21 28.04
CA THR A 79 -24.73 28.69 26.94
C THR A 79 -24.85 29.72 25.81
N VAL A 80 -24.27 29.36 24.65
CA VAL A 80 -24.19 30.15 23.41
C VAL A 80 -25.57 30.56 22.85
N ASN A 81 -26.66 29.91 23.28
CA ASN A 81 -28.02 30.23 22.83
C ASN A 81 -28.55 31.59 23.32
N LYS A 82 -27.93 32.22 24.33
CA LYS A 82 -28.40 33.50 24.87
C LYS A 82 -27.79 34.73 24.17
N VAL A 83 -26.73 34.52 23.39
CA VAL A 83 -26.04 35.58 22.63
C VAL A 83 -26.66 35.73 21.23
N GLU A 84 -27.32 34.70 20.72
CA GLU A 84 -27.98 34.71 19.40
C GLU A 84 -29.38 35.39 19.47
N GLU A 85 -30.03 35.40 20.64
CA GLU A 85 -31.35 36.02 20.84
C GLU A 85 -31.28 37.55 21.00
N GLU A 86 -30.17 38.10 21.52
CA GLU A 86 -29.97 39.57 21.63
C GLU A 86 -29.56 40.23 20.30
N MET A 87 -29.07 39.48 19.31
CA MET A 87 -28.71 40.05 18.00
C MET A 87 -29.89 40.16 17.02
N ILE A 88 -31.06 39.58 17.35
CA ILE A 88 -32.23 39.55 16.46
C ILE A 88 -33.24 40.67 16.81
N GLU A 89 -33.16 41.29 18.00
CA GLU A 89 -34.12 42.33 18.42
C GLU A 89 -33.76 43.76 17.94
N GLU A 90 -32.60 44.00 17.31
CA GLU A 90 -32.19 45.35 16.87
C GLU A 90 -32.35 45.64 15.36
N GLU A 91 -32.88 44.70 14.55
CA GLU A 91 -32.99 44.88 13.08
C GLU A 91 -34.39 45.28 12.54
N GLU A 92 -35.39 45.52 13.40
CA GLU A 92 -36.72 46.02 12.97
C GLU A 92 -37.07 47.38 13.59
N GLU A 93 -36.48 48.48 13.11
CA GLU A 93 -37.10 49.82 12.96
C GLU A 93 -36.05 50.87 12.54
N ALA A 94 -35.75 50.95 11.24
CA ALA A 94 -35.10 52.12 10.65
C ALA A 94 -35.43 52.26 9.15
N GLU A 95 -36.72 52.22 8.82
CA GLU A 95 -37.21 52.68 7.52
C GLU A 95 -37.73 54.12 7.64
N GLU A 96 -37.21 54.96 6.74
CA GLU A 96 -37.81 56.20 6.23
C GLU A 96 -37.78 57.47 7.12
N ASP A 97 -36.76 58.31 6.93
CA ASP A 97 -36.96 59.71 6.47
C ASP A 97 -35.62 60.48 6.35
N GLU A 98 -34.87 60.20 5.29
CA GLU A 98 -33.69 61.00 4.92
C GLU A 98 -34.12 62.12 3.95
N VAL A 99 -34.62 63.23 4.48
CA VAL A 99 -34.93 64.43 3.68
C VAL A 99 -33.62 65.13 3.31
N TYR A 100 -33.12 64.83 2.12
CA TYR A 100 -31.97 65.48 1.49
C TYR A 100 -32.27 66.98 1.25
N MET A 101 -31.71 67.85 2.10
CA MET A 101 -31.81 69.30 1.95
C MET A 101 -30.85 69.75 0.83
N ASP A 102 -31.39 70.18 -0.31
CA ASP A 102 -30.61 70.61 -1.48
C ASP A 102 -29.85 71.94 -1.20
N LEU A 103 -28.56 71.82 -0.88
CA LEU A 103 -27.66 72.94 -0.59
C LEU A 103 -27.43 73.87 -1.80
N GLU A 104 -27.72 73.45 -3.04
CA GLU A 104 -27.54 74.30 -4.22
C GLU A 104 -28.64 75.37 -4.36
N ALA A 105 -29.86 75.07 -3.91
CA ALA A 105 -30.98 76.01 -3.94
C ALA A 105 -30.76 77.22 -3.01
N LEU A 106 -30.09 77.02 -1.87
CA LEU A 106 -29.83 78.08 -0.89
C LEU A 106 -28.71 79.03 -1.33
N LYS A 107 -27.69 78.49 -2.03
CA LYS A 107 -26.57 79.27 -2.57
C LYS A 107 -27.02 80.25 -3.67
N ASN A 108 -27.98 79.86 -4.51
CA ASN A 108 -28.53 80.71 -5.56
C ASN A 108 -29.45 81.83 -5.05
N GLN A 109 -29.98 81.73 -3.81
CA GLN A 109 -30.71 82.84 -3.18
C GLN A 109 -29.77 83.91 -2.61
N SER A 110 -28.64 83.52 -2.00
CA SER A 110 -27.68 84.48 -1.45
C SER A 110 -26.97 85.33 -2.52
N SER A 111 -26.83 84.85 -3.75
CA SER A 111 -26.16 85.60 -4.83
C SER A 111 -27.02 86.68 -5.50
N ARG A 112 -28.32 86.80 -5.16
CA ARG A 112 -29.24 87.78 -5.78
C ARG A 112 -29.45 89.07 -4.98
N GLN A 113 -28.84 89.21 -3.81
CA GLN A 113 -29.17 90.27 -2.85
C GLN A 113 -28.01 91.22 -2.53
N ASP A 114 -26.98 91.28 -3.38
CA ASP A 114 -25.73 92.03 -3.09
C ASP A 114 -25.53 93.31 -3.93
N GLU A 115 -26.59 93.87 -4.52
CA GLU A 115 -26.48 95.04 -5.43
C GLU A 115 -27.36 96.25 -5.04
N SER A 116 -27.62 96.51 -3.75
CA SER A 116 -28.41 97.72 -3.43
C SER A 116 -28.30 98.38 -2.06
N ASN A 117 -27.23 98.26 -1.27
CA ASN A 117 -27.15 99.06 -0.02
C ASN A 117 -25.73 99.60 0.25
N LYS A 118 -25.37 100.67 -0.46
CA LYS A 118 -24.43 101.66 0.09
C LYS A 118 -25.09 102.24 1.36
N PRO A 119 -24.40 102.36 2.51
CA PRO A 119 -24.98 103.05 3.65
C PRO A 119 -25.06 104.54 3.31
N ASP A 120 -26.26 105.01 3.00
CA ASP A 120 -26.56 106.43 2.97
C ASP A 120 -26.17 107.06 4.32
N SER A 121 -25.52 108.22 4.19
CA SER A 121 -25.38 109.31 5.14
C SER A 121 -25.91 109.08 6.56
N VAL A 122 -25.02 109.24 7.54
CA VAL A 122 -25.27 109.44 8.98
C VAL A 122 -26.75 109.71 9.30
N LEU A 123 -27.45 108.66 9.77
CA LEU A 123 -28.82 108.73 10.23
C LEU A 123 -28.87 109.59 11.51
N GLU A 124 -29.18 110.87 11.38
CA GLU A 124 -29.54 111.70 12.53
C GLU A 124 -30.91 111.24 13.05
N SER A 125 -30.91 110.59 14.20
CA SER A 125 -32.13 110.13 14.88
C SER A 125 -32.95 111.34 15.33
N THR A 126 -34.05 111.60 14.64
CA THR A 126 -35.14 112.48 15.12
C THR A 126 -36.16 111.69 15.94
N VAL A 127 -35.75 110.56 16.53
CA VAL A 127 -36.64 109.67 17.28
C VAL A 127 -36.73 110.13 18.73
N ASP A 128 -37.95 110.42 19.16
CA ASP A 128 -38.28 110.77 20.54
C ASP A 128 -37.96 109.60 21.49
N ALA A 129 -37.40 109.92 22.67
CA ALA A 129 -36.95 108.92 23.63
C ALA A 129 -38.09 108.04 24.16
N ALA A 130 -39.33 108.55 24.13
CA ALA A 130 -40.52 107.80 24.51
C ALA A 130 -40.95 106.80 23.42
N GLU A 131 -40.92 107.20 22.14
CA GLU A 131 -41.21 106.31 21.01
C GLU A 131 -40.17 105.19 20.89
N TRP A 132 -38.90 105.50 21.14
CA TRP A 132 -37.84 104.48 21.17
C TRP A 132 -38.04 103.46 22.30
N LYS A 133 -38.47 103.90 23.48
CA LYS A 133 -38.79 102.98 24.59
C LYS A 133 -39.95 102.04 24.25
N LEU A 134 -41.01 102.57 23.64
CA LEU A 134 -42.13 101.75 23.20
C LEU A 134 -41.72 100.74 22.14
N GLU A 135 -40.83 101.12 21.22
CA GLU A 135 -40.31 100.22 20.19
C GLU A 135 -39.38 99.15 20.79
N VAL A 136 -38.56 99.51 21.78
CA VAL A 136 -37.75 98.54 22.53
C VAL A 136 -38.64 97.56 23.29
N GLU A 137 -39.70 98.02 23.95
CA GLU A 137 -40.67 97.15 24.64
C GLU A 137 -41.45 96.25 23.66
N ARG A 138 -41.73 96.75 22.45
CA ARG A 138 -42.38 96.00 21.37
C ARG A 138 -41.48 94.91 20.79
N VAL A 139 -40.17 95.18 20.64
CA VAL A 139 -39.20 94.26 20.03
C VAL A 139 -38.52 93.36 21.06
N LEU A 140 -38.54 93.70 22.36
CA LEU A 140 -38.01 92.89 23.45
C LEU A 140 -38.46 91.42 23.42
N PRO A 141 -39.75 91.10 23.18
CA PRO A 141 -40.24 89.73 23.07
C PRO A 141 -39.70 89.02 21.83
N MET A 142 -39.42 89.76 20.74
CA MET A 142 -38.87 89.23 19.49
C MET A 142 -37.36 88.97 19.57
N LEU A 143 -36.65 89.68 20.45
CA LEU A 143 -35.24 89.47 20.76
C LEU A 143 -34.99 88.37 21.79
N LYS A 144 -36.05 87.91 22.47
CA LYS A 144 -35.96 86.80 23.43
C LYS A 144 -35.84 85.49 22.65
N VAL A 145 -34.62 85.23 22.19
CA VAL A 145 -34.22 83.97 21.54
C VAL A 145 -34.40 82.84 22.56
N HIS A 146 -35.55 82.18 22.50
CA HIS A 146 -35.74 80.91 23.19
C HIS A 146 -35.03 79.86 22.33
N ILE A 147 -33.83 79.49 22.72
CA ILE A 147 -33.14 78.31 22.20
C ILE A 147 -33.98 77.12 22.64
N ARG A 148 -34.96 76.73 21.81
CA ARG A 148 -35.61 75.44 21.96
C ARG A 148 -34.57 74.42 21.55
N SER A 149 -34.28 73.45 22.42
CA SER A 149 -33.54 72.25 22.07
C SER A 149 -34.29 71.59 20.92
N ASP A 150 -33.84 71.85 19.70
CA ASP A 150 -34.36 71.24 18.48
C ASP A 150 -33.46 70.04 18.17
N ASN A 151 -34.03 68.95 17.69
CA ASN A 151 -33.28 67.74 17.30
C ASN A 151 -32.39 67.99 16.05
N LYS A 152 -32.38 69.23 15.56
CA LYS A 152 -31.50 69.75 14.50
C LYS A 152 -30.35 70.61 15.05
N ASP A 153 -30.22 70.72 16.37
CA ASP A 153 -29.07 71.38 16.98
C ASP A 153 -27.84 70.48 16.80
N TRP A 154 -26.92 70.92 15.96
CA TRP A 154 -25.64 70.26 15.70
C TRP A 154 -24.85 70.01 17.00
N ARG A 155 -25.13 70.76 18.07
CA ARG A 155 -24.54 70.53 19.39
C ARG A 155 -24.96 69.19 19.99
N ASN A 156 -26.23 68.82 19.88
CA ASN A 156 -26.72 67.53 20.37
C ASN A 156 -26.12 66.38 19.55
N HIS A 157 -26.00 66.54 18.22
CA HIS A 157 -25.30 65.56 17.38
C HIS A 157 -23.80 65.47 17.68
N HIS A 158 -23.16 66.60 18.00
CA HIS A 158 -21.75 66.61 18.39
C HIS A 158 -21.53 65.91 19.74
N GLU A 159 -22.41 66.15 20.71
CA GLU A 159 -22.40 65.48 22.01
C GLU A 159 -22.68 63.98 21.87
N GLN A 160 -23.66 63.58 21.05
CA GLN A 160 -23.92 62.18 20.69
C GLN A 160 -22.71 61.53 20.01
N MET A 161 -22.06 62.23 19.07
CA MET A 161 -20.86 61.72 18.39
C MET A 161 -19.69 61.53 19.37
N GLN A 162 -19.52 62.44 20.34
CA GLN A 162 -18.54 62.26 21.41
C GLN A 162 -18.87 61.05 22.29
N GLN A 163 -20.13 60.91 22.70
CA GLN A 163 -20.60 59.78 23.50
C GLN A 163 -20.38 58.44 22.78
N HIS A 164 -20.76 58.33 21.50
CA HIS A 164 -20.50 57.14 20.70
C HIS A 164 -19.00 56.90 20.49
N SER A 165 -18.20 57.95 20.27
CA SER A 165 -16.75 57.80 20.15
C SER A 165 -16.11 57.28 21.44
N GLU A 166 -16.60 57.68 22.61
CA GLU A 166 -16.12 57.19 23.90
C GLU A 166 -16.58 55.74 24.13
N GLY A 167 -17.84 55.40 23.84
CA GLY A 167 -18.35 54.03 23.91
C GLY A 167 -17.61 53.07 22.97
N ILE A 168 -17.29 53.50 21.75
CA ILE A 168 -16.49 52.71 20.80
C ILE A 168 -15.07 52.51 21.34
N LYS A 169 -14.47 53.51 21.99
CA LYS A 169 -13.13 53.35 22.59
C LYS A 169 -13.15 52.38 23.75
N GLU A 170 -14.16 52.45 24.61
CA GLU A 170 -14.32 51.54 25.75
C GLU A 170 -14.49 50.09 25.28
N THR A 171 -15.48 49.83 24.41
CA THR A 171 -15.72 48.50 23.82
C THR A 171 -14.51 47.97 23.05
N LEU A 172 -13.77 48.83 22.34
CA LEU A 172 -12.53 48.45 21.67
C LEU A 172 -11.44 48.05 22.67
N THR A 173 -11.30 48.78 23.78
CA THR A 173 -10.32 48.41 24.82
C THR A 173 -10.67 47.10 25.51
N GLU A 174 -11.95 46.84 25.77
CA GLU A 174 -12.42 45.58 26.33
C GLU A 174 -12.19 44.41 25.37
N THR A 175 -12.61 44.56 24.10
CA THR A 175 -12.44 43.54 23.06
C THR A 175 -10.97 43.23 22.83
N LYS A 176 -10.10 44.24 22.82
CA LYS A 176 -8.65 44.05 22.74
C LYS A 176 -8.13 43.27 23.96
N GLY A 177 -8.62 43.56 25.16
CA GLY A 177 -8.27 42.82 26.36
C GLY A 177 -8.69 41.35 26.29
N TYR A 178 -9.88 41.05 25.78
CA TYR A 178 -10.31 39.66 25.54
C TYR A 178 -9.44 38.96 24.51
N LEU A 179 -9.07 39.63 23.41
CA LEU A 179 -8.18 39.08 22.39
C LEU A 179 -6.78 38.81 22.92
N ASP A 180 -6.21 39.72 23.73
CA ASP A 180 -4.90 39.56 24.35
C ASP A 180 -4.90 38.37 25.34
N LYS A 181 -5.97 38.18 26.10
CA LYS A 181 -6.15 37.00 26.97
C LYS A 181 -6.22 35.71 26.16
N LEU A 182 -7.03 35.68 25.10
CA LEU A 182 -7.14 34.53 24.22
C LEU A 182 -5.79 34.20 23.57
N GLN A 183 -5.04 35.20 23.11
CA GLN A 183 -3.71 35.01 22.56
C GLN A 183 -2.75 34.41 23.60
N LEU A 184 -2.81 34.87 24.85
CA LEU A 184 -1.99 34.34 25.93
C LEU A 184 -2.32 32.87 26.22
N GLU A 185 -3.61 32.52 26.26
CA GLU A 185 -4.07 31.14 26.49
C GLU A 185 -3.68 30.21 25.34
N ILE A 186 -3.86 30.65 24.09
CA ILE A 186 -3.41 29.90 22.92
C ILE A 186 -1.88 29.70 22.96
N SER A 187 -1.12 30.73 23.34
CA SER A 187 0.34 30.63 23.45
C SER A 187 0.75 29.61 24.53
N LYS A 188 0.12 29.65 25.71
CA LYS A 188 0.37 28.69 26.78
C LYS A 188 0.02 27.25 26.38
N THR A 189 -1.12 27.05 25.71
CA THR A 189 -1.53 25.72 25.24
C THR A 189 -0.57 25.20 24.17
N LEU A 190 -0.10 26.06 23.26
CA LEU A 190 0.90 25.69 22.25
C LEU A 190 2.26 25.34 22.87
N GLU A 191 2.70 26.05 23.90
CA GLU A 191 3.91 25.70 24.67
C GLU A 191 3.74 24.35 25.40
N LYS A 192 2.56 24.08 25.97
CA LYS A 192 2.25 22.80 26.60
C LYS A 192 2.23 21.66 25.58
N ILE A 193 1.65 21.87 24.39
CA ILE A 193 1.69 20.90 23.30
C ILE A 193 3.13 20.66 22.85
N SER A 194 3.92 21.72 22.63
CA SER A 194 5.31 21.60 22.20
C SER A 194 6.18 20.85 23.22
N SER A 195 5.96 21.06 24.53
CA SER A 195 6.67 20.32 25.56
C SER A 195 6.27 18.85 25.61
N ARG A 196 4.96 18.55 25.46
CA ARG A 196 4.47 17.16 25.38
C ARG A 196 4.96 16.45 24.12
N GLU A 197 5.00 17.11 22.97
CA GLU A 197 5.58 16.59 21.73
C GLU A 197 7.06 16.27 21.89
N LYS A 198 7.85 17.18 22.47
CA LYS A 198 9.28 16.92 22.77
C LYS A 198 9.45 15.72 23.69
N TYR A 199 8.61 15.60 24.71
CA TYR A 199 8.65 14.46 25.64
C TYR A 199 8.35 13.14 24.93
N VAL A 200 7.27 13.07 24.14
CA VAL A 200 6.90 11.88 23.36
C VAL A 200 7.98 11.54 22.34
N ASN A 201 8.51 12.53 21.62
CA ASN A 201 9.59 12.31 20.66
C ASN A 201 10.83 11.74 21.35
N ASN A 202 11.22 12.25 22.51
CA ASN A 202 12.38 11.74 23.24
C ASN A 202 12.18 10.28 23.71
N GLN A 203 10.96 9.92 24.14
CA GLN A 203 10.63 8.53 24.47
C GLN A 203 10.69 7.61 23.24
N LEU A 204 10.14 8.06 22.11
CA LEU A 204 10.12 7.28 20.87
C LEU A 204 11.50 7.18 20.21
N GLU A 205 12.37 8.18 20.39
CA GLU A 205 13.68 8.22 19.74
C GLU A 205 14.58 7.08 20.20
N GLN A 206 14.58 6.76 21.50
CA GLN A 206 15.30 5.59 22.01
C GLN A 206 14.71 4.30 21.43
N LEU A 207 13.39 4.14 21.44
CA LEU A 207 12.73 2.94 20.93
C LEU A 207 12.95 2.74 19.42
N LEU A 208 12.97 3.83 18.65
CA LEU A 208 13.28 3.82 17.22
C LEU A 208 14.74 3.45 16.96
N SER A 209 15.66 3.93 17.79
CA SER A 209 17.08 3.56 17.74
C SER A 209 17.26 2.06 18.01
N GLU A 210 16.61 1.55 19.06
CA GLU A 210 16.61 0.13 19.39
C GLU A 210 15.99 -0.73 18.28
N TYR A 211 14.85 -0.29 17.71
CA TYR A 211 14.22 -0.97 16.59
C TYR A 211 15.14 -1.04 15.36
N ARG A 212 15.82 0.06 15.03
CA ARG A 212 16.82 0.10 13.94
C ARG A 212 17.96 -0.88 14.23
N GLY A 213 18.51 -0.87 15.45
CA GLY A 213 19.55 -1.81 15.86
C GLY A 213 19.11 -3.27 15.77
N LEU A 214 17.90 -3.60 16.21
CA LEU A 214 17.33 -4.95 16.09
C LEU A 214 17.10 -5.34 14.63
N GLN A 215 16.66 -4.41 13.78
CA GLN A 215 16.48 -4.63 12.34
C GLN A 215 17.81 -4.93 11.65
N ASP A 216 18.88 -4.19 11.99
CA ASP A 216 20.22 -4.43 11.46
C ASP A 216 20.77 -5.78 11.93
N ASN A 217 20.61 -6.13 13.21
CA ASN A 217 21.00 -7.43 13.75
C ASN A 217 20.26 -8.59 13.07
N LEU A 218 18.97 -8.40 12.77
CA LEU A 218 18.17 -9.37 12.04
C LEU A 218 18.62 -9.51 10.58
N ALA A 219 18.98 -8.41 9.92
CA ALA A 219 19.56 -8.43 8.59
C ALA A 219 20.92 -9.17 8.57
N GLU A 220 21.79 -8.89 9.54
CA GLU A 220 23.06 -9.60 9.70
C GLU A 220 22.85 -11.10 9.92
N THR A 221 21.97 -11.48 10.84
CA THR A 221 21.70 -12.89 11.16
C THR A 221 21.11 -13.63 9.95
N LYS A 222 20.20 -12.99 9.21
CA LYS A 222 19.65 -13.55 7.96
C LYS A 222 20.74 -13.76 6.91
N GLU A 223 21.67 -12.81 6.77
CA GLU A 223 22.78 -12.93 5.83
C GLU A 223 23.75 -14.05 6.25
N ARG A 224 24.08 -14.16 7.54
CA ARG A 224 24.88 -15.27 8.09
C ARG A 224 24.21 -16.63 7.84
N TYR A 225 22.90 -16.72 8.06
CA TYR A 225 22.13 -17.92 7.77
C TYR A 225 22.14 -18.26 6.28
N ARG A 226 21.95 -17.26 5.40
CA ARG A 226 22.00 -17.43 3.94
C ARG A 226 23.37 -17.94 3.48
N GLN A 227 24.45 -17.39 4.02
CA GLN A 227 25.82 -17.83 3.75
C GLN A 227 26.04 -19.28 4.22
N GLY A 228 25.63 -19.60 5.46
CA GLY A 228 25.71 -20.96 6.00
C GLY A 228 24.89 -21.97 5.20
N SER A 229 23.66 -21.63 4.84
CA SER A 229 22.77 -22.45 4.01
C SER A 229 23.34 -22.66 2.61
N GLY A 230 23.97 -21.64 2.01
CA GLY A 230 24.69 -21.76 0.76
C GLY A 230 25.85 -22.75 0.85
N GLY A 231 26.65 -22.66 1.93
CA GLY A 231 27.73 -23.60 2.22
C GLY A 231 27.26 -25.04 2.40
N VAL A 232 26.19 -25.26 3.17
CA VAL A 232 25.58 -26.59 3.35
C VAL A 232 25.07 -27.15 2.02
N THR A 233 24.47 -26.32 1.17
CA THR A 233 24.00 -26.74 -0.16
C THR A 233 25.17 -27.16 -1.06
N GLN A 234 26.28 -26.41 -1.04
CA GLN A 234 27.48 -26.76 -1.77
C GLN A 234 28.11 -28.07 -1.28
N LEU A 235 28.22 -28.24 0.05
CA LEU A 235 28.74 -29.48 0.66
C LEU A 235 27.84 -30.68 0.34
N THR A 236 26.52 -30.49 0.37
CA THR A 236 25.55 -31.53 0.00
C THR A 236 25.71 -31.92 -1.46
N LYS A 237 25.90 -30.94 -2.36
CA LYS A 237 26.17 -31.20 -3.78
C LYS A 237 27.49 -31.94 -3.99
N SER A 238 28.56 -31.57 -3.30
CA SER A 238 29.84 -32.28 -3.40
C SER A 238 29.76 -33.69 -2.83
N LEU A 239 29.03 -33.89 -1.72
CA LEU A 239 28.80 -35.22 -1.17
C LEU A 239 28.01 -36.11 -2.14
N ALA A 240 26.96 -35.57 -2.78
CA ALA A 240 26.21 -36.30 -3.79
C ALA A 240 27.10 -36.69 -4.98
N GLN A 241 27.95 -35.78 -5.46
CA GLN A 241 28.90 -36.07 -6.53
C GLN A 241 29.92 -37.15 -6.14
N ILE A 242 30.53 -37.06 -4.96
CA ILE A 242 31.47 -38.07 -4.47
C ILE A 242 30.77 -39.43 -4.29
N THR A 243 29.50 -39.42 -3.86
CA THR A 243 28.71 -40.64 -3.71
C THR A 243 28.43 -41.28 -5.07
N GLU A 244 28.09 -40.49 -6.09
CA GLU A 244 27.90 -40.96 -7.46
C GLU A 244 29.21 -41.50 -8.07
N GLU A 245 30.34 -40.82 -7.83
CA GLU A 245 31.66 -41.29 -8.23
C GLU A 245 32.01 -42.63 -7.54
N LEU A 246 31.69 -42.77 -6.25
CA LEU A 246 31.90 -44.00 -5.49
C LEU A 246 31.02 -45.15 -6.01
N GLU A 247 29.76 -44.88 -6.35
CA GLU A 247 28.84 -45.86 -6.92
C GLU A 247 29.29 -46.29 -8.34
N SER A 248 29.80 -45.35 -9.15
CA SER A 248 30.41 -45.65 -10.45
C SER A 248 31.65 -46.53 -10.32
N VAL A 249 32.56 -46.22 -9.38
CA VAL A 249 33.74 -47.05 -9.12
C VAL A 249 33.34 -48.44 -8.61
N LYS A 250 32.32 -48.52 -7.74
CA LYS A 250 31.78 -49.79 -7.26
C LYS A 250 31.18 -50.62 -8.40
N ALA A 251 30.39 -50.01 -9.28
CA ALA A 251 29.83 -50.67 -10.45
C ALA A 251 30.93 -51.17 -11.40
N GLN A 252 31.97 -50.37 -11.65
CA GLN A 252 33.14 -50.81 -12.42
C GLN A 252 33.90 -51.97 -11.74
N MET A 253 33.98 -51.95 -10.41
CA MET A 253 34.62 -53.03 -9.66
C MET A 253 33.80 -54.32 -9.72
N ASP A 254 32.46 -54.23 -9.63
CA ASP A 254 31.55 -55.36 -9.76
C ASP A 254 31.53 -55.89 -11.21
N GLU A 255 31.59 -55.03 -12.22
CA GLU A 255 31.75 -55.42 -13.62
C GLU A 255 33.10 -56.11 -13.87
N ARG A 256 34.19 -55.58 -13.31
CA ARG A 256 35.50 -56.26 -13.37
C ARG A 256 35.50 -57.57 -12.59
N GLY A 257 34.84 -57.62 -11.44
CA GLY A 257 34.70 -58.81 -10.61
C GLY A 257 33.93 -59.91 -11.34
N THR A 258 32.82 -59.56 -11.98
CA THR A 258 32.04 -60.47 -12.83
C THR A 258 32.81 -60.90 -14.07
N ASN A 259 33.51 -59.99 -14.76
CA ASN A 259 34.38 -60.34 -15.89
C ASN A 259 35.56 -61.23 -15.49
N MET A 260 36.14 -61.04 -14.30
CA MET A 260 37.24 -61.88 -13.79
C MET A 260 36.75 -63.24 -13.25
N THR A 261 35.50 -63.31 -12.79
CA THR A 261 34.85 -64.55 -12.33
C THR A 261 34.17 -65.30 -13.48
N ASP A 262 33.93 -64.65 -14.62
CA ASP A 262 33.36 -65.30 -15.79
C ASP A 262 34.35 -66.32 -16.36
N SER A 263 34.14 -67.58 -15.97
CA SER A 263 34.84 -68.73 -16.55
C SER A 263 34.39 -69.03 -17.99
N GLY A 264 33.41 -68.32 -18.53
CA GLY A 264 32.85 -68.49 -19.87
C GLY A 264 33.85 -68.43 -21.02
N PRO A 265 34.83 -67.49 -21.07
CA PRO A 265 35.91 -67.52 -22.06
C PRO A 265 36.77 -68.78 -21.93
N LEU A 266 37.08 -69.20 -20.71
CA LEU A 266 37.86 -70.41 -20.44
C LEU A 266 37.11 -71.68 -20.89
N VAL A 267 35.79 -71.74 -20.63
CA VAL A 267 34.91 -72.82 -21.07
C VAL A 267 34.80 -72.85 -22.60
N ARG A 268 34.67 -71.68 -23.27
CA ARG A 268 34.68 -71.59 -24.74
C ARG A 268 35.99 -72.08 -25.34
N ILE A 269 37.14 -71.70 -24.78
CA ILE A 269 38.45 -72.21 -25.20
C ILE A 269 38.51 -73.73 -25.02
N LYS A 270 38.07 -74.25 -23.88
CA LYS A 270 38.03 -75.69 -23.61
C LYS A 270 37.13 -76.45 -24.60
N GLN A 271 35.96 -75.91 -24.93
CA GLN A 271 35.05 -76.47 -25.93
C GLN A 271 35.67 -76.46 -27.33
N ALA A 272 36.31 -75.35 -27.74
CA ALA A 272 37.02 -75.25 -29.02
C ALA A 272 38.17 -76.26 -29.11
N LEU A 273 38.95 -76.44 -28.03
CA LEU A 273 40.00 -77.46 -27.92
C LEU A 273 39.45 -78.88 -28.05
N THR A 274 38.28 -79.14 -27.44
CA THR A 274 37.63 -80.46 -27.53
C THR A 274 37.14 -80.74 -28.94
N ARG A 275 36.57 -79.73 -29.61
CA ARG A 275 36.17 -79.81 -31.02
C ARG A 275 37.37 -80.05 -31.95
N LEU A 276 38.45 -79.31 -31.76
CA LEU A 276 39.71 -79.52 -32.49
C LEU A 276 40.23 -80.94 -32.31
N LYS A 277 40.21 -81.49 -31.08
CA LYS A 277 40.58 -82.90 -30.85
C LYS A 277 39.68 -83.88 -31.62
N SER A 278 38.37 -83.66 -31.61
CA SER A 278 37.43 -84.48 -32.39
C SER A 278 37.73 -84.40 -33.88
N ASP A 279 37.97 -83.21 -34.42
CA ASP A 279 38.29 -83.00 -35.83
C ASP A 279 39.62 -83.67 -36.21
N VAL A 280 40.64 -83.62 -35.35
CA VAL A 280 41.91 -84.34 -35.53
C VAL A 280 41.68 -85.85 -35.58
N SER A 281 40.93 -86.42 -34.63
CA SER A 281 40.63 -87.86 -34.66
C SER A 281 39.82 -88.28 -35.89
N GLN A 282 38.90 -87.43 -36.38
CA GLN A 282 38.20 -87.69 -37.63
C GLN A 282 39.15 -87.63 -38.84
N MET A 283 40.07 -86.66 -38.87
CA MET A 283 41.08 -86.56 -39.93
C MET A 283 42.01 -87.76 -39.92
N GLU A 284 42.47 -88.24 -38.76
CA GLU A 284 43.28 -89.46 -38.62
C GLU A 284 42.55 -90.69 -39.18
N LEU A 285 41.25 -90.83 -38.89
CA LEU A 285 40.45 -91.95 -39.39
C LEU A 285 40.29 -91.87 -40.91
N ARG A 286 40.09 -90.66 -41.47
CA ARG A 286 40.07 -90.44 -42.93
C ARG A 286 41.42 -90.75 -43.57
N ILE A 287 42.51 -90.33 -42.96
CA ILE A 287 43.88 -90.64 -43.42
C ILE A 287 44.07 -92.16 -43.46
N GLY A 288 43.71 -92.88 -42.40
CA GLY A 288 43.83 -94.34 -42.35
C GLY A 288 43.01 -95.06 -43.43
N VAL A 289 41.78 -94.60 -43.71
CA VAL A 289 40.94 -95.15 -44.81
C VAL A 289 41.57 -94.87 -46.18
N VAL A 290 42.11 -93.67 -46.38
CA VAL A 290 42.79 -93.30 -47.64
C VAL A 290 44.08 -94.09 -47.81
N GLU A 291 44.88 -94.26 -46.75
CA GLU A 291 46.08 -95.10 -46.75
C GLU A 291 45.74 -96.55 -47.07
N GLN A 292 44.72 -97.14 -46.44
CA GLN A 292 44.27 -98.50 -46.75
C GLN A 292 43.74 -98.62 -48.19
N SER A 293 43.05 -97.61 -48.68
CA SER A 293 42.56 -97.57 -50.07
C SER A 293 43.73 -97.49 -51.05
N LEU A 294 44.75 -96.70 -50.74
CA LEU A 294 45.97 -96.56 -51.54
C LEU A 294 46.81 -97.85 -51.52
N THR A 295 46.98 -98.49 -50.38
CA THR A 295 47.70 -99.78 -50.29
C THR A 295 46.95 -100.88 -51.02
N ASN A 296 45.62 -100.94 -50.90
CA ASN A 296 44.79 -101.87 -51.68
C ASN A 296 44.86 -101.60 -53.19
N ALA A 297 44.88 -100.33 -53.62
CA ALA A 297 45.08 -99.98 -55.02
C ALA A 297 46.47 -100.41 -55.51
N ARG A 298 47.53 -100.15 -54.74
CA ARG A 298 48.90 -100.61 -55.06
C ARG A 298 49.03 -102.14 -55.09
N LEU A 299 48.35 -102.86 -54.19
CA LEU A 299 48.28 -104.32 -54.20
C LEU A 299 47.54 -104.84 -55.43
N ARG A 300 46.42 -104.21 -55.80
CA ARG A 300 45.69 -104.52 -57.03
C ARG A 300 46.54 -104.26 -58.29
N ASP A 301 47.23 -103.12 -58.37
CA ASP A 301 48.14 -102.82 -59.48
C ASP A 301 49.28 -103.83 -59.57
N LYS A 302 49.86 -104.23 -58.42
CA LYS A 302 50.90 -105.25 -58.37
C LYS A 302 50.39 -106.63 -58.80
N ASN A 303 49.19 -107.02 -58.36
CA ASN A 303 48.55 -108.27 -58.78
C ASN A 303 48.21 -108.25 -60.28
N ALA A 304 47.68 -107.14 -60.81
CA ALA A 304 47.42 -106.98 -62.23
C ALA A 304 48.71 -107.02 -63.08
N LEU A 305 49.81 -106.45 -62.58
CA LEU A 305 51.13 -106.61 -63.19
C LEU A 305 51.62 -108.07 -63.18
N GLN A 306 51.38 -108.81 -62.11
CA GLN A 306 51.71 -110.24 -62.03
C GLN A 306 50.85 -111.09 -62.96
N GLU A 307 49.54 -110.82 -63.06
CA GLU A 307 48.65 -111.49 -64.02
C GLU A 307 49.05 -111.20 -65.46
N ASN A 308 49.38 -109.94 -65.80
CA ASN A 308 49.89 -109.60 -67.13
C ASN A 308 51.25 -110.26 -67.42
N MET A 309 52.14 -110.38 -66.43
CA MET A 309 53.43 -111.07 -66.59
C MET A 309 53.23 -112.58 -66.80
N GLN A 310 52.29 -113.21 -66.11
CA GLN A 310 51.90 -114.60 -66.34
C GLN A 310 51.25 -114.81 -67.71
N ALA A 311 50.40 -113.88 -68.17
CA ALA A 311 49.80 -113.91 -69.51
C ALA A 311 50.85 -113.77 -70.64
N THR A 312 51.89 -112.95 -70.46
CA THR A 312 53.01 -112.85 -71.42
C THR A 312 53.91 -114.09 -71.45
N THR A 313 53.92 -114.89 -70.38
CA THR A 313 54.71 -116.13 -70.32
C THR A 313 53.98 -117.28 -71.04
N THR A 314 52.65 -117.23 -71.15
CA THR A 314 51.86 -118.20 -71.93
C THR A 314 51.83 -117.93 -73.43
N ASP A 315 52.13 -116.70 -73.87
CA ASP A 315 52.07 -116.28 -75.28
C ASP A 315 53.42 -116.43 -76.04
N SER A 316 54.49 -116.81 -75.34
CA SER A 316 55.84 -117.00 -75.92
C SER A 316 56.21 -118.48 -76.21
N HIS A 317 55.23 -119.40 -76.17
CA HIS A 317 55.47 -120.85 -76.38
C HIS A 317 54.66 -121.50 -77.52
N PHE A 318 54.05 -120.73 -78.43
CA PHE A 318 53.28 -121.31 -79.53
C PHE A 318 53.34 -120.49 -80.82
N GLY A 319 54.27 -120.83 -81.71
CA GLY A 319 54.26 -120.43 -83.12
C GLY A 319 55.67 -120.38 -83.70
N ASP A 320 56.05 -121.13 -84.72
CA ASP A 320 55.36 -122.17 -85.47
C ASP A 320 56.45 -122.88 -86.29
N TYR A 321 56.47 -124.21 -86.29
CA TYR A 321 57.27 -125.04 -87.18
C TYR A 321 56.28 -125.65 -88.17
N LYS A 322 56.34 -125.30 -89.46
CA LYS A 322 55.97 -126.25 -90.52
C LYS A 322 56.52 -125.92 -91.91
N VAL A 323 57.00 -127.02 -92.49
CA VAL A 323 57.59 -127.31 -93.81
C VAL A 323 56.55 -127.17 -94.93
N PHE A 324 56.87 -126.44 -95.98
CA PHE A 324 57.12 -126.88 -97.38
C PHE A 324 57.55 -125.68 -98.23
#